data_AF-A0A3N5F863-F1
#
_entry.id   AF-A0A3N5F863-F1
#
_cell.length_a   1.000
_cell.length_b   1.000
_cell.length_c   1.000
_cell.angle_alpha   90.00
_cell.angle_beta   90.00
_cell.angle_gamma   90.00
#
_symmetry.space_group_name_H-M   'P 1'
#
loop_
_entity.id
_entity.type
_entity.pdbx_description
1 polymer ?
#
loop_
_entity_poly.entity_id
_entity_poly.type
_entity_poly.pdbx_seq_one_letter_code
_entity_poly.pdbx_strand_id
1 'polypeptide(L)'
;AKVGFTHAQAESQGYRVVTTYLQLDRVPKAHVMGELSGGVMLTVEQGSGRILGVQMLCPRAADIIHETTFAVRFGLIVVWI
;
A
#
# COMPACT_ATOMS: atom_id res chain seq x y z
N ALA A 1 -8.01 5.52 -3.45
CA ALA A 1 -6.83 6.28 -3.90
C ALA A 1 -5.74 5.31 -4.37
N LYS A 2 -4.85 5.70 -5.30
CA LYS A 2 -3.78 4.85 -5.84
C LYS A 2 -2.53 5.68 -6.13
N VAL A 3 -1.36 5.11 -5.87
CA VAL A 3 -0.06 5.64 -6.30
C VAL A 3 0.87 4.50 -6.74
N GLY A 4 1.71 4.75 -7.73
CA GLY A 4 2.66 3.75 -8.25
C GLY A 4 1.99 2.62 -9.05
N PHE A 5 2.64 1.46 -9.08
CA PHE A 5 2.22 0.30 -9.87
C PHE A 5 1.23 -0.60 -9.13
N THR A 6 0.30 -1.19 -9.87
CA THR A 6 -0.37 -2.42 -9.40
C THR A 6 0.56 -3.63 -9.53
N HIS A 7 0.19 -4.76 -8.94
CA HIS A 7 0.89 -6.04 -9.14
C HIS A 7 1.14 -6.35 -10.62
N ALA A 8 0.07 -6.40 -11.44
CA ALA A 8 0.19 -6.69 -12.87
C ALA A 8 1.03 -5.64 -13.63
N GLN A 9 0.93 -4.36 -13.26
CA GLN A 9 1.77 -3.32 -13.86
C GLN A 9 3.24 -3.50 -13.50
N ALA A 10 3.55 -3.85 -12.25
CA ALA A 10 4.92 -4.07 -11.81
C ALA A 10 5.54 -5.32 -12.47
N GLU A 11 4.78 -6.41 -12.58
CA GLU A 11 5.23 -7.61 -13.32
C GLU A 11 5.46 -7.31 -14.80
N SER A 12 4.59 -6.52 -15.44
CA SER A 12 4.78 -6.10 -16.84
C SER A 12 6.04 -5.25 -17.06
N GLN A 13 6.54 -4.61 -16.00
CA GLN A 13 7.79 -3.84 -16.00
C GLN A 13 9.02 -4.70 -15.66
N GLY A 14 8.84 -6.01 -15.45
CA GLY A 14 9.91 -6.96 -15.14
C GLY A 14 10.26 -7.07 -13.65
N TYR A 15 9.50 -6.41 -12.75
CA TYR A 15 9.72 -6.57 -11.31
C TYR A 15 9.19 -7.91 -10.82
N ARG A 16 9.95 -8.57 -9.96
CA ARG A 16 9.43 -9.64 -9.12
C ARG A 16 8.80 -9.00 -7.90
N VAL A 17 7.52 -9.25 -7.64
CA VAL A 17 6.76 -8.51 -6.63
C VAL A 17 6.09 -9.40 -5.59
N VAL A 18 5.96 -8.85 -4.39
CA VAL A 18 5.12 -9.38 -3.31
C VAL A 18 4.03 -8.36 -3.03
N THR A 19 2.81 -8.82 -2.80
CA THR A 19 1.71 -7.96 -2.37
C THR A 19 1.25 -8.31 -0.98
N THR A 20 0.78 -7.31 -0.25
CA THR A 20 0.17 -7.50 1.07
C THR A 20 -1.07 -6.62 1.17
N TYR A 21 -2.14 -7.20 1.71
CA TYR A 21 -3.39 -6.50 1.94
C TYR A 21 -3.64 -6.37 3.45
N LEU A 22 -3.77 -5.14 3.92
CA LEU A 22 -4.18 -4.81 5.27
C LEU A 22 -5.66 -4.44 5.25
N GLN A 23 -6.49 -5.30 5.85
CA GLN A 23 -7.90 -4.99 6.09
C GLN A 23 -8.03 -3.93 7.19
N LEU A 24 -8.98 -3.01 7.04
CA LEU A 24 -9.18 -1.92 8.01
C LEU A 24 -9.70 -2.41 9.36
N ASP A 25 -10.40 -3.54 9.41
CA ASP A 25 -10.78 -4.20 10.67
C ASP A 25 -9.57 -4.69 11.50
N ARG A 26 -8.35 -4.63 10.98
CA ARG A 26 -7.11 -4.86 11.73
C ARG A 26 -6.47 -3.58 12.25
N VAL A 27 -7.05 -2.43 11.93
CA VAL A 27 -6.55 -1.11 12.35
C VAL A 27 -7.34 -0.65 13.58
N PRO A 28 -6.71 -0.49 14.76
CA PRO A 28 -7.42 -0.09 15.98
C PRO A 28 -8.17 1.24 15.82
N LYS A 29 -7.59 2.20 15.08
CA LYS A 29 -8.23 3.49 14.82
C LYS A 29 -9.54 3.36 14.03
N ALA A 30 -9.64 2.39 13.11
CA ALA A 30 -10.85 2.16 12.34
C ALA A 30 -12.04 1.76 13.23
N HIS A 31 -11.78 0.99 14.30
CA HIS A 31 -12.79 0.64 15.29
C HIS A 31 -13.30 1.86 16.05
N VAL A 32 -12.39 2.75 16.47
CA VAL A 32 -12.75 3.99 17.16
C VAL A 32 -13.61 4.89 16.27
N MET A 33 -13.37 4.88 14.96
CA MET A 33 -14.10 5.69 13.97
C MET A 33 -15.39 5.02 13.46
N GLY A 34 -15.61 3.73 13.73
CA GLY A 34 -16.73 2.96 13.15
C GLY A 34 -16.58 2.67 11.64
N GLU A 35 -15.37 2.81 11.10
CA GLU A 35 -15.06 2.80 9.67
C GLU A 35 -14.25 1.55 9.29
N LEU A 36 -14.87 0.37 9.36
CA LEU A 36 -14.15 -0.91 9.24
C LEU A 36 -13.99 -1.44 7.81
N SER A 37 -14.79 -0.93 6.88
CA SER A 37 -14.87 -1.48 5.52
C SER A 37 -13.66 -1.09 4.66
N GLY A 38 -13.10 -2.09 3.99
CA GLY A 38 -12.04 -1.90 3.00
C GLY A 38 -10.63 -2.15 3.54
N GLY A 39 -9.63 -1.53 2.93
CA GLY A 39 -8.23 -1.76 3.28
C GLY A 39 -7.21 -1.16 2.31
N VAL A 40 -5.96 -1.52 2.57
CA VAL A 40 -4.78 -0.99 1.87
C VAL A 40 -3.98 -2.16 1.29
N MET A 41 -3.70 -2.10 -0.01
CA MET A 41 -2.85 -3.06 -0.72
C MET A 41 -1.50 -2.44 -1.06
N LEU A 42 -0.42 -3.03 -0.57
CA LEU A 42 0.96 -2.66 -0.91
C LEU A 42 1.49 -3.61 -1.99
N THR A 43 2.20 -3.06 -2.96
CA THR A 43 2.99 -3.80 -3.95
C THR A 43 4.46 -3.45 -3.73
N VAL A 44 5.28 -4.44 -3.40
CA VAL A 44 6.70 -4.28 -3.09
C VAL A 44 7.56 -5.14 -3.99
N GLU A 45 8.75 -4.67 -4.32
CA GLU A 45 9.76 -5.47 -5.01
C GLU A 45 10.29 -6.56 -4.07
N GLN A 46 10.31 -7.80 -4.56
CA GLN A 46 10.86 -8.94 -3.82
C GLN A 46 12.38 -8.80 -3.70
N GLY A 47 12.90 -9.00 -2.49
CA GLY A 47 14.34 -8.92 -2.20
C GLY A 47 14.75 -7.55 -1.64
N SER A 48 14.52 -6.47 -2.39
CA SER A 48 14.86 -5.11 -1.92
C SER A 48 13.87 -4.55 -0.88
N GLY A 49 12.62 -5.01 -0.91
CA GLY A 49 11.54 -4.47 -0.10
C GLY A 49 11.07 -3.08 -0.54
N ARG A 50 11.55 -2.57 -1.69
CA ARG A 50 11.18 -1.25 -2.21
C ARG A 50 9.68 -1.20 -2.50
N ILE A 51 9.03 -0.14 -2.05
CA ILE A 51 7.61 0.09 -2.31
C ILE A 51 7.45 0.57 -3.76
N LEU A 52 6.73 -0.21 -4.56
CA LEU A 52 6.46 0.07 -5.98
C LEU A 52 5.08 0.71 -6.19
N GLY A 53 4.13 0.43 -5.31
CA GLY A 53 2.81 1.06 -5.36
C GLY A 53 1.91 0.71 -4.19
N VAL A 54 0.91 1.55 -3.98
CA VAL A 54 -0.12 1.39 -2.94
C VAL A 54 -1.49 1.70 -3.51
N GLN A 55 -2.46 0.87 -3.16
CA GLN A 55 -3.87 1.02 -3.51
C GLN A 55 -4.72 1.00 -2.25
N MET A 56 -5.64 1.94 -2.13
CA MET A 56 -6.48 2.11 -0.95
C MET A 56 -7.94 2.17 -1.36
N LEU A 57 -8.73 1.28 -0.79
CA LEU A 57 -10.18 1.33 -0.83
C LEU A 57 -10.66 1.39 0.61
N CYS A 58 -10.76 2.59 1.16
CA CYS A 58 -11.14 2.81 2.55
C CYS A 58 -11.64 4.25 2.75
N PRO A 59 -12.34 4.53 3.86
CA PRO A 59 -12.65 5.90 4.27
C PRO A 59 -11.38 6.75 4.32
N ARG A 60 -11.50 8.01 3.88
CA ARG A 60 -10.42 9.01 3.92
C ARG A 60 -9.15 8.64 3.15
N ALA A 61 -9.21 7.70 2.21
CA ALA A 61 -8.07 7.28 1.40
C ALA A 61 -7.37 8.45 0.67
N ALA A 62 -8.09 9.51 0.33
CA ALA A 62 -7.51 10.71 -0.29
C ALA A 62 -6.64 11.53 0.67
N ASP A 63 -6.94 11.50 1.97
CA ASP A 63 -6.20 12.26 2.99
C ASP A 63 -4.85 11.58 3.32
N ILE A 64 -4.82 10.24 3.33
CA ILE A 64 -3.68 9.42 3.79
C ILE A 64 -2.80 8.89 2.64
N ILE A 65 -3.13 9.21 1.38
CA ILE A 65 -2.34 8.72 0.23
C ILE A 65 -0.99 9.45 0.13
N HIS A 66 -0.87 10.63 0.74
CA HIS A 66 0.31 11.48 0.63
C HIS A 66 1.57 10.83 1.20
N GLU A 67 1.47 10.13 2.32
CA GLU A 67 2.55 9.39 2.96
C GLU A 67 3.05 8.27 2.04
N THR A 68 2.14 7.54 1.40
CA THR A 68 2.51 6.48 0.46
C THR A 68 3.06 7.03 -0.85
N THR A 69 2.61 8.21 -1.26
CA THR A 69 3.17 8.92 -2.42
C THR A 69 4.62 9.32 -2.16
N PHE A 70 4.89 9.85 -0.96
CA PHE A 70 6.25 10.14 -0.51
C PHE A 70 7.11 8.87 -0.53
N ALA A 71 6.60 7.77 0.04
CA ALA A 71 7.31 6.50 0.10
C ALA A 71 7.69 5.95 -1.29
N VAL A 72 6.75 5.94 -2.25
CA VAL A 72 7.00 5.49 -3.62
C VAL A 72 7.98 6.42 -4.34
N ARG A 73 7.79 7.74 -4.20
CA ARG A 73 8.63 8.75 -4.89
C ARG A 73 10.09 8.68 -4.46
N PHE A 74 10.35 8.45 -3.18
CA PHE A 74 11.71 8.38 -2.62
C PHE A 74 12.25 6.95 -2.53
N GLY A 75 11.52 5.95 -3.03
CA GLY A 75 11.99 4.56 -3.07
C GLY A 75 12.20 3.96 -1.68
N LEU A 76 11.34 4.30 -0.71
CA LEU A 76 11.41 3.76 0.64
C LEU A 76 11.13 2.25 0.64
N ILE A 77 11.66 1.57 1.66
CA ILE A 77 11.57 0.11 1.80
C ILE A 77 10.67 -0.28 2.97
N VAL A 78 10.05 -1.45 2.86
CA VAL A 78 9.41 -2.13 3.99
C VAL A 78 10.45 -3.00 4.67
N VAL A 79 10.58 -2.82 5.99
CA VAL A 79 11.38 -3.70 6.85
C VAL A 79 10.42 -4.70 7.47
N TRP A 80 10.65 -5.99 7.24
CA TRP A 80 9.86 -7.04 7.88
C TRP A 80 10.18 -7.03 9.39
N ILE A 81 9.21 -6.63 10.21
CA ILE A 81 9.25 -6.72 11.67
C ILE A 81 8.65 -8.06 12.13
#